data_AF-A0AAD9HP16-F1
#
_entry.id   AF-A0AAD9HP16-F1
#
_cell.length_a   1.000
_cell.length_b   1.000
_cell.length_c   1.000
_cell.angle_alpha   90.00
_cell.angle_beta   90.00
_cell.angle_gamma   90.00
#
_symmetry.space_group_name_H-M   'P 1'
#
loop_
_entity.id
_entity.type
_entity.pdbx_description
1 polymer ?
#
loop_
_entity_poly.entity_id
_entity_poly.type
_entity_poly.pdbx_seq_one_letter_code
_entity_poly.pdbx_strand_id
1 'polypeptide(L)'
;MAAVEQDPLLLLRQSIASKRPAVPTASADASAPEVPLSKATHLLFSHPAPVSVSLSTPTRFISSDRPVDLRSIYFAWLNKDVAIPEYNASATRLNEELGSLGTVQNLAFVERLDLFTWLEGASEESEHIKPLAGDKEGKEGAGASASKTAPATAASRAGRGTLDPRLAVIYNGERKMGDRNSVLRGVKPTDFSHVRKLAVPFVQKKPHGASSIGANPSLPINQKPPTRRPDPIILLSPSASSLLRLSNIRSFLEGGRYVQPDGSAAASMLHVSRVMKDIDPSRPMRFILVEGPEQFKPEYWNRVVAVFTTGQSWQFKNYKWSSPPDLFRRILGIYIGWRGEQPPDSVKEWGHRVLQLGVDRWRDGTGAQEAAKFRDKEAAESIWRAIEANMKNKGWTKTTAPSQL
;
A
#
# COMPACT_ATOMS: atom_id res chain seq x y z
N MET A 1 -10.96 -31.60 24.88
CA MET A 1 -9.78 -31.77 24.02
C MET A 1 -10.10 -32.04 22.54
N ALA A 2 -11.29 -32.52 22.15
CA ALA A 2 -11.63 -32.83 20.74
C ALA A 2 -11.89 -31.63 19.79
N ALA A 3 -12.13 -30.42 20.33
CA ALA A 3 -12.52 -29.25 19.51
C ALA A 3 -11.35 -28.50 18.84
N VAL A 4 -10.10 -28.77 19.25
CA VAL A 4 -8.89 -28.13 18.71
C VAL A 4 -8.37 -28.88 17.48
N GLU A 5 -8.54 -30.20 17.42
CA GLU A 5 -8.08 -31.05 16.32
C GLU A 5 -9.02 -31.06 15.09
N GLN A 6 -10.24 -30.53 15.22
CA GLN A 6 -11.24 -30.46 14.14
C GLN A 6 -11.41 -29.05 13.56
N ASP A 7 -10.53 -28.10 13.90
CA ASP A 7 -10.61 -26.75 13.33
C ASP A 7 -10.31 -26.81 11.81
N PRO A 8 -11.29 -26.43 10.95
CA PRO A 8 -11.13 -26.49 9.50
C PRO A 8 -9.92 -25.69 8.99
N LEU A 9 -9.54 -24.62 9.68
CA LEU A 9 -8.38 -23.81 9.29
C LEU A 9 -7.04 -24.49 9.63
N LEU A 10 -6.96 -25.17 10.76
CA LEU A 10 -5.77 -25.92 11.15
C LEU A 10 -5.57 -27.14 10.26
N LEU A 11 -6.65 -27.86 9.93
CA LEU A 11 -6.62 -28.96 8.97
C LEU A 11 -6.17 -28.51 7.58
N LEU A 12 -6.67 -27.36 7.11
CA LEU A 12 -6.23 -26.77 5.84
C LEU A 12 -4.74 -26.40 5.89
N ARG A 13 -4.28 -25.72 6.95
CA ARG A 13 -2.86 -25.38 7.14
C ARG A 13 -1.96 -26.62 7.16
N GLN A 14 -2.36 -27.69 7.87
CA GLN A 14 -1.61 -28.95 7.92
C GLN A 14 -1.58 -29.67 6.56
N SER A 15 -2.67 -29.64 5.80
CA SER A 15 -2.72 -30.19 4.43
C SER A 15 -1.76 -29.46 3.48
N ILE A 16 -1.70 -28.12 3.59
CA ILE A 16 -0.81 -27.27 2.79
C ILE A 16 0.66 -27.53 3.18
N ALA A 17 0.97 -27.55 4.48
CA ALA A 17 2.31 -27.83 4.98
C ALA A 17 2.84 -29.22 4.56
N SER A 18 1.96 -30.23 4.53
CA SER A 18 2.28 -31.59 4.08
C SER A 18 2.27 -31.77 2.55
N LYS A 19 1.96 -30.72 1.78
CA LYS A 19 1.84 -30.73 0.32
C LYS A 19 0.83 -31.78 -0.21
N ARG A 20 -0.16 -32.12 0.59
CA ARG A 20 -1.25 -33.05 0.19
C ARG A 20 -2.53 -32.23 0.04
N PRO A 21 -3.04 -32.05 -1.19
CA PRO A 21 -4.21 -31.21 -1.42
C PRO A 21 -5.45 -31.81 -0.74
N ALA A 22 -6.29 -30.94 -0.19
CA ALA A 22 -7.62 -31.32 0.27
C ALA A 22 -8.53 -31.55 -0.95
N VAL A 23 -9.38 -32.58 -0.91
CA VAL A 23 -10.17 -33.00 -2.08
C VAL A 23 -11.64 -32.63 -1.85
N PRO A 24 -12.28 -31.84 -2.73
CA PRO A 24 -13.71 -31.55 -2.64
C PRO A 24 -14.55 -32.77 -3.03
N THR A 25 -15.49 -33.18 -2.17
CA THR A 25 -16.36 -34.36 -2.35
C THR A 25 -17.85 -34.02 -2.21
N ALA A 26 -18.72 -34.82 -2.84
CA ALA A 26 -20.18 -34.67 -2.74
C ALA A 26 -20.80 -35.40 -1.52
N SER A 27 -20.03 -36.26 -0.84
CA SER A 27 -20.44 -37.01 0.36
C SER A 27 -19.35 -36.91 1.45
N ALA A 28 -19.73 -37.20 2.70
CA ALA A 28 -18.84 -37.28 3.85
C ALA A 28 -17.97 -38.56 3.85
N ASP A 29 -18.20 -39.49 2.93
CA ASP A 29 -17.48 -40.76 2.84
C ASP A 29 -16.03 -40.59 2.39
N ALA A 30 -15.11 -41.29 3.07
CA ALA A 30 -13.67 -41.23 2.81
C ALA A 30 -13.23 -41.80 1.44
N SER A 31 -14.14 -42.44 0.68
CA SER A 31 -13.90 -43.02 -0.64
C SER A 31 -14.68 -42.30 -1.76
N ALA A 32 -15.30 -41.16 -1.47
CA ALA A 32 -16.06 -40.40 -2.46
C ALA A 32 -15.13 -39.83 -3.56
N PRO A 33 -15.55 -39.83 -4.84
CA PRO A 33 -14.76 -39.27 -5.93
C PRO A 33 -14.64 -37.74 -5.82
N GLU A 34 -13.58 -37.17 -6.40
CA GLU A 34 -13.38 -35.72 -6.50
C GLU A 34 -14.47 -35.09 -7.38
N VAL A 35 -15.07 -34.01 -6.89
CA VAL A 35 -16.13 -33.28 -7.58
C VAL A 35 -15.77 -31.80 -7.64
N PRO A 36 -16.07 -31.07 -8.74
CA PRO A 36 -15.86 -29.63 -8.81
C PRO A 36 -16.56 -28.88 -7.65
N LEU A 37 -15.96 -27.77 -7.22
CA LEU A 37 -16.39 -27.00 -6.05
C LEU A 37 -17.86 -26.54 -6.12
N SER A 38 -18.43 -26.43 -7.33
CA SER A 38 -19.86 -26.11 -7.56
C SER A 38 -20.83 -27.19 -7.11
N LYS A 39 -20.41 -28.47 -7.05
CA LYS A 39 -21.24 -29.60 -6.60
C LYS A 39 -20.74 -30.23 -5.30
N ALA A 40 -19.66 -29.69 -4.71
CA ALA A 40 -19.05 -30.22 -3.51
C ALA A 40 -19.76 -29.73 -2.24
N THR A 41 -20.03 -30.68 -1.33
CA THR A 41 -20.65 -30.44 -0.02
C THR A 41 -19.63 -30.55 1.12
N HIS A 42 -18.63 -31.40 0.95
CA HIS A 42 -17.58 -31.67 1.94
C HIS A 42 -16.19 -31.48 1.33
N LEU A 43 -15.21 -31.24 2.20
CA LEU A 43 -13.79 -31.19 1.88
C LEU A 43 -13.08 -32.30 2.67
N LEU A 44 -12.46 -33.23 1.95
CA LEU A 44 -11.74 -34.36 2.52
C LEU A 44 -10.27 -33.99 2.74
N PHE A 45 -9.83 -34.02 3.99
CA PHE A 45 -8.44 -33.87 4.38
C PHE A 45 -7.81 -35.26 4.55
N SER A 46 -6.66 -35.51 3.93
CA SER A 46 -5.95 -36.80 3.98
C SER A 46 -4.91 -36.90 5.11
N HIS A 47 -4.64 -35.80 5.82
CA HIS A 47 -3.64 -35.73 6.89
C HIS A 47 -4.12 -34.77 8.00
N PRO A 48 -3.95 -35.10 9.30
CA PRO A 48 -3.26 -36.26 9.88
C PRO A 48 -4.07 -37.57 9.88
N ALA A 49 -5.39 -37.49 9.69
CA ALA A 49 -6.31 -38.61 9.49
C ALA A 49 -7.33 -38.23 8.39
N PRO A 50 -7.97 -39.20 7.70
CA PRO A 50 -9.04 -38.90 6.74
C PRO A 50 -10.23 -38.27 7.48
N VAL A 51 -10.39 -36.95 7.35
CA VAL A 51 -11.47 -36.18 7.97
C VAL A 51 -12.22 -35.43 6.88
N SER A 52 -13.54 -35.63 6.81
CA SER A 52 -14.42 -34.87 5.94
C SER A 52 -15.07 -33.72 6.74
N VAL A 53 -14.90 -32.49 6.25
CA VAL A 53 -15.49 -31.30 6.87
C VAL A 53 -16.47 -30.64 5.91
N SER A 54 -17.63 -30.21 6.40
CA SER A 54 -18.60 -29.50 5.58
C SER A 54 -18.03 -28.17 5.07
N LEU A 55 -18.19 -27.89 3.78
CA LEU A 55 -17.75 -26.65 3.13
C LEU A 55 -18.52 -25.41 3.62
N SER A 56 -19.72 -25.59 4.18
CA SER A 56 -20.52 -24.50 4.77
C SER A 56 -20.14 -24.19 6.22
N THR A 57 -19.14 -24.87 6.78
CA THR A 57 -18.73 -24.64 8.17
C THR A 57 -18.07 -23.26 8.29
N PRO A 58 -18.58 -22.38 9.18
CA PRO A 58 -17.98 -21.07 9.41
C PRO A 58 -16.62 -21.24 10.10
N THR A 59 -15.61 -20.53 9.59
CA THR A 59 -14.26 -20.61 10.14
C THR A 59 -13.98 -19.47 11.13
N ARG A 60 -12.81 -19.53 11.79
CA ARG A 60 -12.35 -18.48 12.72
C ARG A 60 -11.84 -17.22 12.02
N PHE A 61 -11.74 -17.23 10.69
CA PHE A 61 -11.33 -16.09 9.90
C PHE A 61 -12.50 -15.10 9.74
N ILE A 62 -12.27 -13.84 10.07
CA ILE A 62 -13.29 -12.78 10.06
C ILE A 62 -12.96 -11.76 8.99
N SER A 63 -13.89 -11.62 8.05
CA SER A 63 -13.90 -10.56 7.06
C SER A 63 -15.09 -9.65 7.32
N SER A 64 -14.85 -8.35 7.48
CA SER A 64 -15.91 -7.34 7.71
C SER A 64 -16.93 -7.71 8.82
N ASP A 65 -16.44 -8.13 9.99
CA ASP A 65 -17.21 -8.58 11.17
C ASP A 65 -18.07 -9.86 10.98
N ARG A 66 -17.93 -10.56 9.83
CA ARG A 66 -18.62 -11.85 9.59
C ARG A 66 -17.62 -13.01 9.50
N PRO A 67 -17.93 -14.17 10.10
CA PRO A 67 -17.11 -15.37 9.93
C PRO A 67 -17.20 -15.84 8.48
N VAL A 68 -16.07 -16.20 7.91
CA VAL A 68 -15.96 -16.65 6.52
C VAL A 68 -16.07 -18.17 6.47
N ASP A 69 -16.88 -18.69 5.55
CA ASP A 69 -17.07 -20.14 5.38
C ASP A 69 -15.82 -20.82 4.80
N LEU A 70 -15.64 -22.10 5.13
CA LEU A 70 -14.53 -22.92 4.65
C LEU A 70 -14.45 -22.95 3.11
N ARG A 71 -15.60 -22.99 2.42
CA ARG A 71 -15.67 -22.90 0.96
C ARG A 71 -14.99 -21.65 0.41
N SER A 72 -15.23 -20.51 1.04
CA SER A 72 -14.67 -19.22 0.60
C SER A 72 -13.15 -19.17 0.79
N ILE A 73 -12.67 -19.76 1.88
CA ILE A 73 -11.23 -19.84 2.19
C ILE A 73 -10.51 -20.79 1.24
N TYR A 74 -11.09 -21.97 0.99
CA TYR A 74 -10.56 -22.93 0.05
C TYR A 74 -10.54 -22.39 -1.39
N PHE A 75 -11.60 -21.69 -1.79
CA PHE A 75 -11.65 -20.99 -3.08
C PHE A 75 -10.58 -19.89 -3.20
N ALA A 76 -10.38 -19.10 -2.15
CA ALA A 76 -9.34 -18.07 -2.11
C ALA A 76 -7.94 -18.67 -2.25
N TRP A 77 -7.70 -19.84 -1.63
CA TRP A 77 -6.45 -20.57 -1.71
C TRP A 77 -6.18 -21.13 -3.12
N LEU A 78 -7.17 -21.76 -3.75
CA LEU A 78 -7.04 -22.28 -5.12
C LEU A 78 -6.70 -21.18 -6.13
N ASN A 79 -7.23 -19.97 -5.93
CA ASN A 79 -7.03 -18.83 -6.82
C ASN A 79 -6.00 -17.82 -6.26
N LYS A 80 -4.99 -18.28 -5.52
CA LYS A 80 -4.01 -17.39 -4.88
C LYS A 80 -3.12 -16.64 -5.89
N ASP A 81 -2.81 -17.27 -7.02
CA ASP A 81 -1.93 -16.73 -8.07
C ASP A 81 -2.69 -15.94 -9.15
N VAL A 82 -4.02 -15.89 -9.05
CA VAL A 82 -4.90 -15.25 -10.03
C VAL A 82 -5.08 -13.76 -9.73
N ALA A 83 -5.05 -12.92 -10.77
CA ALA A 83 -5.22 -11.47 -10.63
C ALA A 83 -6.59 -11.11 -10.04
N ILE A 84 -6.66 -10.02 -9.26
CA ILE A 84 -7.87 -9.60 -8.52
C ILE A 84 -9.13 -9.51 -9.40
N PRO A 85 -9.08 -8.92 -10.63
CA PRO A 85 -10.28 -8.86 -11.49
C PRO A 85 -10.78 -10.25 -11.91
N GLU A 86 -9.87 -11.17 -12.18
CA GLU A 86 -10.19 -12.54 -12.59
C GLU A 86 -10.66 -13.39 -11.41
N TYR A 87 -10.09 -13.19 -10.22
CA TYR A 87 -10.60 -13.77 -8.97
C TYR A 87 -12.05 -13.33 -8.66
N ASN A 88 -12.35 -12.04 -8.86
CA ASN A 88 -13.69 -11.53 -8.65
C ASN A 88 -14.67 -12.13 -9.68
N ALA A 89 -14.23 -12.28 -10.93
CA ALA A 89 -15.02 -12.91 -11.97
C ALA A 89 -15.26 -14.41 -11.69
N SER A 90 -14.25 -15.15 -11.22
CA SER A 90 -14.39 -16.55 -10.87
C SER A 90 -15.27 -16.76 -9.63
N ALA A 91 -15.22 -15.85 -8.65
CA ALA A 91 -16.13 -15.86 -7.50
C ALA A 91 -17.59 -15.66 -7.92
N THR A 92 -17.86 -14.72 -8.84
CA THR A 92 -19.21 -14.49 -9.37
C THR A 92 -19.73 -15.70 -10.15
N ARG A 93 -18.91 -16.28 -11.05
CA ARG A 93 -19.28 -17.49 -11.81
C ARG A 93 -19.58 -18.67 -10.90
N LEU A 94 -18.75 -18.87 -9.88
CA LEU A 94 -18.94 -19.96 -8.93
C LEU A 94 -20.20 -19.75 -8.07
N ASN A 95 -20.54 -18.50 -7.73
CA ASN A 95 -21.81 -18.18 -7.06
C ASN A 95 -23.03 -18.44 -7.96
N GLU A 96 -22.94 -18.17 -9.26
CA GLU A 96 -23.99 -18.51 -10.23
C GLU A 96 -24.18 -20.04 -10.33
N GLU A 97 -23.09 -20.81 -10.33
CA GLU A 97 -23.15 -22.27 -10.40
C GLU A 97 -23.62 -22.94 -9.10
N LEU A 98 -23.31 -22.38 -7.93
CA LEU A 98 -23.72 -22.96 -6.64
C LEU A 98 -25.20 -22.80 -6.34
N GLY A 99 -25.85 -21.74 -6.84
CA GLY A 99 -27.27 -21.48 -6.61
C GLY A 99 -27.68 -21.55 -5.13
N SER A 100 -28.34 -22.65 -4.73
CA SER A 100 -28.84 -22.89 -3.37
C SER A 100 -27.87 -23.59 -2.41
N LEU A 101 -26.69 -24.05 -2.88
CA LEU A 101 -25.70 -24.81 -2.07
C LEU A 101 -24.81 -23.90 -1.20
N GLY A 102 -24.89 -22.59 -1.38
CA GLY A 102 -24.19 -21.57 -0.60
C GLY A 102 -23.57 -20.48 -1.46
N THR A 103 -22.93 -19.50 -0.81
CA THR A 103 -22.28 -18.37 -1.48
C THR A 103 -20.83 -18.27 -1.05
N VAL A 104 -19.93 -18.03 -2.01
CA VAL A 104 -18.53 -17.67 -1.75
C VAL A 104 -18.43 -16.17 -1.52
N GLN A 105 -17.85 -15.80 -0.38
CA GLN A 105 -17.56 -14.43 0.00
C GLN A 105 -16.28 -13.97 -0.69
N ASN A 106 -16.35 -12.79 -1.32
CA ASN A 106 -15.18 -12.14 -1.87
C ASN A 106 -14.38 -11.47 -0.75
N LEU A 107 -13.12 -11.88 -0.58
CA LEU A 107 -12.22 -11.38 0.45
C LEU A 107 -11.42 -10.18 -0.06
N ALA A 108 -11.25 -9.17 0.80
CA ALA A 108 -10.43 -8.01 0.46
C ALA A 108 -8.95 -8.41 0.26
N PHE A 109 -8.22 -7.67 -0.56
CA PHE A 109 -6.81 -8.00 -0.88
C PHE A 109 -5.92 -8.15 0.36
N VAL A 110 -6.08 -7.27 1.34
CA VAL A 110 -5.30 -7.29 2.59
C VAL A 110 -5.62 -8.55 3.41
N GLU A 111 -6.91 -8.89 3.52
CA GLU A 111 -7.39 -10.10 4.23
C GLU A 111 -6.88 -11.38 3.55
N ARG A 112 -6.83 -11.41 2.21
CA ARG A 112 -6.29 -12.54 1.44
C ARG A 112 -4.80 -12.74 1.71
N LEU A 113 -4.03 -11.65 1.74
CA LEU A 113 -2.58 -11.74 1.97
C LEU A 113 -2.27 -12.26 3.37
N ASP A 114 -2.99 -11.80 4.39
CA ASP A 114 -2.87 -12.29 5.77
C ASP A 114 -3.23 -13.78 5.86
N LEU A 115 -4.37 -14.16 5.26
CA LEU A 115 -4.82 -15.56 5.19
C LEU A 115 -3.78 -16.48 4.53
N PHE A 116 -3.20 -16.07 3.40
CA PHE A 116 -2.22 -16.89 2.69
C PHE A 116 -0.92 -17.04 3.48
N THR A 117 -0.44 -15.94 4.07
CA THR A 117 0.77 -15.95 4.89
C THR A 117 0.60 -16.88 6.11
N TRP A 118 -0.60 -16.90 6.70
CA TRP A 118 -0.92 -17.80 7.81
C TRP A 118 -1.09 -19.27 7.38
N LEU A 119 -1.78 -19.52 6.25
CA LEU A 119 -1.99 -20.87 5.71
C LEU A 119 -0.67 -21.52 5.23
N GLU A 120 0.26 -20.72 4.70
CA GLU A 120 1.61 -21.17 4.35
C GLU A 120 2.49 -21.41 5.59
N GLY A 121 2.04 -20.96 6.76
CA GLY A 121 2.78 -21.08 8.02
C GLY A 121 3.93 -20.09 8.16
N ALA A 122 3.98 -19.04 7.34
CA ALA A 122 4.97 -17.97 7.44
C ALA A 122 4.68 -17.02 8.62
N SER A 123 3.44 -16.99 9.12
CA SER A 123 3.06 -16.31 10.36
C SER A 123 2.19 -17.22 11.23
N GLU A 124 2.41 -17.20 12.54
CA GLU A 124 1.56 -17.89 13.53
C GLU A 124 0.43 -16.98 14.06
N GLU A 125 0.60 -15.66 13.91
CA GLU A 125 -0.34 -14.63 14.32
C GLU A 125 -1.01 -14.03 13.07
N SER A 126 -2.33 -13.88 13.10
CA SER A 126 -3.10 -13.21 12.04
C SER A 126 -4.10 -12.25 12.67
N GLU A 127 -4.25 -11.07 12.07
CA GLU A 127 -5.13 -10.01 12.60
C GLU A 127 -6.61 -10.38 12.44
N HIS A 128 -6.90 -11.30 11.53
CA HIS A 128 -8.25 -11.68 11.12
C HIS A 128 -8.74 -13.04 11.68
N ILE A 129 -7.88 -13.82 12.36
CA ILE A 129 -8.27 -15.11 12.95
C ILE A 129 -8.50 -14.94 14.45
N LYS A 130 -9.73 -15.21 14.91
CA LYS A 130 -10.00 -15.23 16.37
C LYS A 130 -9.21 -16.37 17.03
N PRO A 131 -8.47 -16.14 18.12
CA PRO A 131 -7.81 -17.20 18.88
C PRO A 131 -8.84 -18.22 19.40
N LEU A 132 -8.49 -19.51 19.36
CA LEU A 132 -9.34 -20.61 19.82
C LEU A 132 -9.63 -20.43 21.31
N ALA A 133 -10.82 -20.83 21.76
CA ALA A 133 -11.22 -20.79 23.18
C ALA A 133 -10.42 -21.77 24.08
N GLY A 134 -9.29 -22.32 23.61
CA GLY A 134 -8.35 -23.16 24.35
C GLY A 134 -6.91 -22.60 24.42
N ASP A 135 -6.56 -21.56 23.66
CA ASP A 135 -5.26 -20.87 23.79
C ASP A 135 -5.25 -19.84 24.93
N LYS A 136 -6.38 -19.71 25.65
CA LYS A 136 -6.51 -18.90 26.87
C LYS A 136 -6.26 -19.66 28.17
N GLU A 137 -5.85 -20.92 28.12
CA GLU A 137 -5.43 -21.67 29.33
C GLU A 137 -3.91 -21.91 29.42
N GLY A 138 -3.11 -21.21 28.59
CA GLY A 138 -1.66 -21.09 28.75
C GLY A 138 -1.15 -19.76 29.29
N LYS A 139 -1.99 -18.72 29.33
CA LYS A 139 -1.71 -17.41 29.95
C LYS A 139 -3.03 -16.66 30.15
N GLU A 140 -3.28 -16.28 31.40
CA GLU A 140 -4.43 -15.51 31.93
C GLU A 140 -5.65 -16.30 32.43
N GLY A 141 -5.52 -16.92 33.61
CA GLY A 141 -6.53 -16.73 34.66
C GLY A 141 -6.09 -15.56 35.54
N ALA A 142 -6.93 -14.68 36.08
CA ALA A 142 -8.37 -14.47 36.12
C ALA A 142 -8.56 -12.96 36.45
N GLY A 143 -9.69 -12.27 36.30
CA GLY A 143 -11.07 -12.62 36.07
C GLY A 143 -11.90 -11.32 35.97
N ALA A 144 -13.18 -11.49 35.65
CA ALA A 144 -14.10 -10.44 35.26
C ALA A 144 -14.70 -9.61 36.42
N SER A 145 -15.14 -8.40 36.02
CA SER A 145 -16.37 -7.69 36.41
C SER A 145 -16.54 -7.02 37.78
N ALA A 146 -17.36 -5.95 37.68
CA ALA A 146 -18.17 -5.27 38.69
C ALA A 146 -17.57 -4.06 39.41
N SER A 147 -18.02 -2.91 38.92
CA SER A 147 -18.26 -1.66 39.65
C SER A 147 -18.86 -1.88 41.05
N LYS A 148 -18.20 -1.33 42.08
CA LYS A 148 -18.81 -0.69 43.24
C LYS A 148 -17.81 0.30 43.88
N THR A 149 -18.23 1.57 43.92
CA THR A 149 -17.99 2.62 44.93
C THR A 149 -16.69 2.60 45.78
N ALA A 150 -15.90 3.66 45.55
CA ALA A 150 -14.88 4.39 46.34
C ALA A 150 -14.79 4.20 47.88
N PRO A 151 -13.80 4.82 48.59
CA PRO A 151 -12.44 5.26 48.23
C PRO A 151 -11.38 4.75 49.24
N ALA A 152 -10.10 4.62 48.86
CA ALA A 152 -8.95 4.88 49.77
C ALA A 152 -7.59 4.60 49.10
N THR A 153 -6.71 5.60 49.24
CA THR A 153 -5.26 5.52 49.47
C THR A 153 -4.37 4.70 48.53
N ALA A 154 -3.41 5.43 47.96
CA ALA A 154 -2.24 4.94 47.25
C ALA A 154 -1.58 3.72 47.90
N ALA A 155 -1.39 2.67 47.12
CA ALA A 155 -0.36 1.66 47.36
C ALA A 155 0.24 1.24 46.01
N SER A 156 1.54 1.42 45.92
CA SER A 156 2.44 1.06 44.84
C SER A 156 2.38 -0.43 44.49
N ARG A 157 2.71 -0.72 43.23
CA ARG A 157 3.08 -2.05 42.72
C ARG A 157 3.91 -2.82 43.74
N ALA A 158 3.42 -3.96 44.19
CA ALA A 158 4.24 -5.00 44.82
C ALA A 158 4.12 -6.26 43.96
N GLY A 159 5.12 -6.45 43.09
CA GLY A 159 5.46 -7.79 42.65
C GLY A 159 5.95 -8.56 43.87
N ARG A 160 5.26 -9.67 44.16
CA ARG A 160 5.76 -10.89 44.82
C ARG A 160 7.15 -10.77 45.50
N GLY A 161 7.14 -10.58 46.82
CA GLY A 161 8.32 -10.59 47.68
C GLY A 161 8.15 -9.60 48.82
N THR A 162 8.53 -9.97 50.04
CA THR A 162 8.56 -9.06 51.19
C THR A 162 9.37 -7.81 50.83
N LEU A 163 8.70 -6.66 50.70
CA LEU A 163 9.34 -5.38 50.40
C LEU A 163 10.40 -5.09 51.47
N ASP A 164 11.65 -4.93 51.04
CA ASP A 164 12.77 -4.63 51.93
C ASP A 164 12.43 -3.36 52.76
N PRO A 165 12.56 -3.39 54.10
CA PRO A 165 12.25 -2.25 54.97
C PRO A 165 12.98 -0.97 54.57
N ARG A 166 14.15 -1.07 53.90
CA ARG A 166 14.85 0.11 53.35
C ARG A 166 14.12 0.73 52.16
N LEU A 167 13.51 -0.08 51.30
CA LEU A 167 12.73 0.37 50.15
C LEU A 167 11.45 1.08 50.60
N ALA A 168 10.82 0.59 51.68
CA ALA A 168 9.61 1.21 52.25
C ALA A 168 9.88 2.63 52.77
N VAL A 169 11.05 2.85 53.41
CA VAL A 169 11.45 4.20 53.85
C VAL A 169 11.68 5.14 52.66
N ILE A 170 12.27 4.63 51.57
CA ILE A 170 12.49 5.41 50.35
C ILE A 170 11.16 5.78 49.69
N TYR A 171 10.21 4.83 49.57
CA TYR A 171 8.89 5.12 49.02
C TYR A 171 8.08 6.09 49.90
N ASN A 172 8.24 6.05 51.22
CA ASN A 172 7.61 7.03 52.11
C ASN A 172 8.19 8.44 51.96
N GLY A 173 9.45 8.56 51.54
CA GLY A 173 10.11 9.84 51.27
C GLY A 173 9.89 10.38 49.85
N GLU A 174 9.31 9.60 48.94
CA GLU A 174 9.21 9.98 47.53
C GLU A 174 8.03 10.94 47.26
N ARG A 175 8.30 12.07 46.60
CA ARG A 175 7.25 12.96 46.09
C ARG A 175 6.88 12.56 44.67
N LYS A 176 5.72 11.94 44.50
CA LYS A 176 5.20 11.57 43.18
C LYS A 176 4.66 12.80 42.45
N MET A 177 5.44 13.31 41.50
CA MET A 177 5.11 14.49 40.69
C MET A 177 4.17 14.20 39.50
N GLY A 178 3.75 12.94 39.32
CA GLY A 178 2.74 12.52 38.33
C GLY A 178 3.21 11.39 37.43
N ASP A 179 2.30 10.45 37.14
CA ASP A 179 2.56 9.34 36.22
C ASP A 179 2.30 9.74 34.76
N ARG A 180 2.75 8.91 33.80
CA ARG A 180 2.44 9.08 32.36
C ARG A 180 0.95 9.31 32.10
N ASN A 181 0.07 8.67 32.86
CA ASN A 181 -1.37 8.86 32.76
C ASN A 181 -1.86 10.20 33.33
N SER A 182 -1.18 10.74 34.35
CA SER A 182 -1.45 12.08 34.89
C SER A 182 -1.04 13.16 33.89
N VAL A 183 0.06 12.95 33.15
CA VAL A 183 0.50 13.86 32.07
C VAL A 183 -0.50 13.87 30.91
N LEU A 184 -1.05 12.71 30.55
CA LEU A 184 -1.98 12.60 29.41
C LEU A 184 -3.39 13.11 29.71
N ARG A 185 -3.84 13.08 30.97
CA ARG A 185 -5.21 13.50 31.35
C ARG A 185 -5.28 14.93 31.93
N GLY A 186 -4.13 15.55 32.21
CA GLY A 186 -4.06 16.87 32.83
C GLY A 186 -4.53 16.87 34.29
N VAL A 187 -4.49 18.05 34.93
CA VAL A 187 -4.79 18.22 36.37
C VAL A 187 -6.29 18.10 36.67
N LYS A 188 -7.15 18.27 35.65
CA LYS A 188 -8.61 18.20 35.76
C LYS A 188 -9.11 17.01 34.92
N PRO A 189 -9.78 16.02 35.52
CA PRO A 189 -10.42 14.94 34.77
C PRO A 189 -11.60 15.47 33.95
N THR A 190 -11.32 16.04 32.77
CA THR A 190 -12.35 16.47 31.82
C THR A 190 -12.64 15.35 30.83
N ASP A 191 -13.84 14.80 30.90
CA ASP A 191 -14.33 13.79 29.96
C ASP A 191 -15.07 14.45 28.80
N PHE A 192 -14.49 14.39 27.60
CA PHE A 192 -15.08 14.93 26.37
C PHE A 192 -15.91 13.91 25.58
N SER A 193 -16.25 12.77 26.19
CA SER A 193 -17.07 11.73 25.54
C SER A 193 -18.44 12.25 25.08
N HIS A 194 -18.98 13.27 25.75
CA HIS A 194 -20.22 13.93 25.33
C HIS A 194 -20.07 14.67 23.98
N VAL A 195 -18.95 15.37 23.76
CA VAL A 195 -18.66 16.05 22.49
C VAL A 195 -18.50 15.04 21.37
N ARG A 196 -17.89 13.88 21.65
CA ARG A 196 -17.79 12.78 20.69
C ARG A 196 -19.16 12.27 20.24
N LYS A 197 -20.14 12.14 21.15
CA LYS A 197 -21.52 11.72 20.81
C LYS A 197 -22.22 12.74 19.92
N LEU A 198 -22.04 14.03 20.20
CA LEU A 198 -22.59 15.12 19.37
C LEU A 198 -21.96 15.18 17.97
N ALA A 199 -20.74 14.68 17.78
CA ALA A 199 -20.05 14.66 16.49
C ALA A 199 -20.42 13.48 15.58
N VAL A 200 -20.96 12.38 16.12
CA VAL A 200 -21.34 11.17 15.34
C VAL A 200 -22.24 11.48 14.14
N PRO A 201 -23.30 12.32 14.24
CA PRO A 201 -24.17 12.64 13.12
C PRO A 201 -23.46 13.41 11.99
N PHE A 202 -22.42 14.17 12.33
CA PHE A 202 -21.65 14.98 11.38
C PHE A 202 -20.54 14.19 10.69
N VAL A 203 -20.03 13.13 11.34
CA VAL A 203 -18.99 12.26 10.76
C VAL A 203 -19.60 11.19 9.83
N GLN A 204 -20.84 10.75 10.10
CA GLN A 204 -21.53 9.77 9.24
C GLN A 204 -22.17 10.39 8.00
N LYS A 205 -22.44 11.70 8.00
CA LYS A 205 -22.87 12.42 6.78
C LYS A 205 -21.66 12.80 5.92
N LYS A 206 -21.14 11.83 5.17
CA LYS A 206 -20.31 12.11 4.00
C LYS A 206 -21.24 12.68 2.90
N PRO A 207 -20.93 13.84 2.30
CA PRO A 207 -21.87 14.51 1.41
C PRO A 207 -22.00 13.76 0.08
N HIS A 208 -23.22 13.35 -0.26
CA HIS A 208 -23.63 13.20 -1.66
C HIS A 208 -23.74 14.59 -2.30
N GLY A 209 -23.28 14.68 -3.54
CA GLY A 209 -22.87 15.93 -4.16
C GLY A 209 -23.97 16.94 -4.50
N ALA A 210 -23.52 18.20 -4.45
CA ALA A 210 -23.85 19.36 -5.29
C ALA A 210 -25.29 19.92 -5.32
N SER A 211 -25.47 21.12 -4.73
CA SER A 211 -25.61 22.39 -5.48
C SER A 211 -26.00 23.58 -4.58
N SER A 212 -25.68 24.79 -5.06
CA SER A 212 -26.04 26.14 -4.58
C SER A 212 -25.03 26.91 -3.71
N ILE A 213 -24.35 27.82 -4.43
CA ILE A 213 -23.98 29.21 -4.14
C ILE A 213 -24.32 29.74 -2.73
N GLY A 214 -23.30 30.32 -2.09
CA GLY A 214 -23.45 31.23 -0.95
C GLY A 214 -22.09 31.81 -0.57
N ALA A 215 -21.78 32.99 -1.10
CA ALA A 215 -20.62 33.77 -0.70
C ALA A 215 -20.79 34.21 0.77
N ASN A 216 -19.88 33.80 1.66
CA ASN A 216 -19.70 34.38 2.98
C ASN A 216 -18.19 34.52 3.25
N PRO A 217 -17.69 35.71 3.61
CA PRO A 217 -16.29 35.92 3.94
C PRO A 217 -16.10 35.62 5.43
N SER A 218 -15.93 34.35 5.79
CA SER A 218 -15.44 33.97 7.11
C SER A 218 -14.06 33.34 6.99
N LEU A 219 -13.09 34.00 7.63
CA LEU A 219 -11.67 33.69 7.74
C LEU A 219 -11.38 32.17 7.84
N PRO A 220 -10.47 31.61 7.02
CA PRO A 220 -10.18 30.19 7.04
C PRO A 220 -9.20 29.86 8.18
N ILE A 221 -9.70 29.84 9.42
CA ILE A 221 -9.00 29.18 10.52
C ILE A 221 -9.32 27.68 10.42
N ASN A 222 -8.27 26.89 10.19
CA ASN A 222 -8.24 25.43 10.34
C ASN A 222 -8.78 24.58 9.17
N GLN A 223 -8.27 24.83 7.95
CA GLN A 223 -8.12 23.71 7.01
C GLN A 223 -6.99 22.81 7.54
N LYS A 224 -7.33 21.60 8.00
CA LYS A 224 -6.31 20.55 8.18
C LYS A 224 -5.56 20.45 6.85
N PRO A 225 -4.23 20.70 6.82
CA PRO A 225 -3.47 20.60 5.59
C PRO A 225 -3.64 19.17 5.04
N PRO A 226 -3.80 18.99 3.71
CA PRO A 226 -3.88 17.67 3.11
C PRO A 226 -2.68 16.85 3.59
N THR A 227 -2.97 15.79 4.35
CA THR A 227 -1.97 15.08 5.17
C THR A 227 -0.99 14.24 4.34
N ARG A 228 -1.17 14.20 3.03
CA ARG A 228 -0.27 13.53 2.09
C ARG A 228 0.04 14.47 0.95
N ARG A 229 1.32 14.83 0.85
CA ARG A 229 1.90 15.42 -0.35
C ARG A 229 1.55 14.48 -1.52
N PRO A 230 0.88 14.95 -2.57
CA PRO A 230 0.69 14.09 -3.73
C PRO A 230 2.06 13.86 -4.37
N ASP A 231 2.39 12.60 -4.62
CA ASP A 231 3.67 12.24 -5.23
C ASP A 231 3.74 12.83 -6.65
N PRO A 232 4.79 13.62 -6.98
CA PRO A 232 5.01 14.11 -8.33
C PRO A 232 5.25 12.96 -9.31
N ILE A 233 4.81 13.14 -10.55
CA ILE A 233 4.85 12.12 -11.59
C ILE A 233 5.78 12.57 -12.72
N ILE A 234 6.65 11.64 -13.14
CA ILE A 234 7.55 11.80 -14.28
C ILE A 234 7.11 10.80 -15.35
N LEU A 235 6.76 11.32 -16.53
CA LEU A 235 6.37 10.50 -17.67
C LEU A 235 7.59 10.16 -18.52
N LEU A 236 7.81 8.88 -18.79
CA LEU A 236 8.83 8.39 -19.70
C LEU A 236 8.27 8.27 -21.11
N SER A 237 9.15 8.25 -22.12
CA SER A 237 8.73 8.00 -23.49
C SER A 237 8.48 6.50 -23.69
N PRO A 238 7.31 6.09 -24.20
CA PRO A 238 7.01 4.69 -24.52
C PRO A 238 7.71 4.20 -25.79
N SER A 239 8.53 5.04 -26.43
CA SER A 239 9.18 4.69 -27.68
C SER A 239 10.33 3.73 -27.46
N ALA A 240 10.45 2.73 -28.33
CA ALA A 240 11.52 1.74 -28.25
C ALA A 240 12.92 2.33 -28.54
N SER A 241 12.98 3.50 -29.15
CA SER A 241 14.23 4.24 -29.38
C SER A 241 14.64 5.13 -28.20
N SER A 242 13.88 5.16 -27.11
CA SER A 242 14.25 5.95 -25.93
C SER A 242 15.49 5.35 -25.24
N LEU A 243 16.48 6.22 -24.98
CA LEU A 243 17.68 5.87 -24.24
C LEU A 243 17.36 5.57 -22.77
N LEU A 244 16.42 6.31 -22.17
CA LEU A 244 15.93 6.05 -20.82
C LEU A 244 14.55 5.40 -20.85
N ARG A 245 14.44 4.25 -20.18
CA ARG A 245 13.21 3.47 -19.98
C ARG A 245 13.08 3.08 -18.51
N LEU A 246 11.98 2.44 -18.15
CA LEU A 246 11.77 1.94 -16.78
C LEU A 246 12.92 1.02 -16.31
N SER A 247 13.55 0.22 -17.17
CA SER A 247 14.65 -0.66 -16.75
C SER A 247 15.91 0.08 -16.25
N ASN A 248 16.28 1.22 -16.84
CA ASN A 248 17.54 1.90 -16.55
C ASN A 248 17.38 3.28 -15.86
N ILE A 249 16.20 3.90 -15.90
CA ILE A 249 15.96 5.26 -15.39
C ILE A 249 16.32 5.40 -13.91
N ARG A 250 16.11 4.34 -13.11
CA ARG A 250 16.44 4.36 -11.68
C ARG A 250 17.94 4.49 -11.46
N SER A 251 18.73 3.66 -12.14
CA SER A 251 20.19 3.70 -12.09
C SER A 251 20.75 5.04 -12.58
N PHE A 252 20.09 5.65 -13.57
CA PHE A 252 20.48 6.95 -14.10
C PHE A 252 20.15 8.11 -13.15
N LEU A 253 18.93 8.18 -12.61
CA LEU A 253 18.50 9.29 -11.75
C LEU A 253 19.03 9.23 -10.31
N GLU A 254 19.23 8.02 -9.76
CA GLU A 254 19.80 7.82 -8.41
C GLU A 254 21.33 7.71 -8.47
N GLY A 255 21.85 6.92 -9.41
CA GLY A 255 23.28 6.60 -9.52
C GLY A 255 24.09 7.51 -10.45
N GLY A 256 23.44 8.32 -11.29
CA GLY A 256 24.12 9.17 -12.27
C GLY A 256 24.93 8.39 -13.30
N ARG A 257 24.52 7.16 -13.61
CA ARG A 257 25.22 6.27 -14.55
C ARG A 257 24.25 5.77 -15.61
N TYR A 258 24.57 5.99 -16.87
CA TYR A 258 23.82 5.36 -17.95
C TYR A 258 24.16 3.87 -18.05
N VAL A 259 23.13 3.04 -18.10
CA VAL A 259 23.21 1.60 -18.38
C VAL A 259 22.28 1.33 -19.56
N GLN A 260 22.68 0.43 -20.44
CA GLN A 260 21.83 0.06 -21.57
C GLN A 260 20.49 -0.50 -21.04
N PRO A 261 19.37 -0.12 -21.67
CA PRO A 261 18.07 -0.62 -21.26
C PRO A 261 17.97 -2.11 -21.64
N ASP A 262 18.05 -2.98 -20.64
CA ASP A 262 17.74 -4.39 -20.83
C ASP A 262 16.26 -4.52 -21.20
N GLY A 263 15.93 -5.32 -22.21
CA GLY A 263 14.56 -5.54 -22.69
C GLY A 263 13.63 -6.26 -21.69
N SER A 264 14.08 -6.44 -20.45
CA SER A 264 13.42 -7.17 -19.37
C SER A 264 12.87 -6.19 -18.30
N ALA A 265 12.01 -5.26 -18.71
CA ALA A 265 11.27 -4.44 -17.75
C ALA A 265 9.89 -5.06 -17.49
N ALA A 266 9.76 -5.83 -16.41
CA ALA A 266 8.48 -6.42 -15.97
C ALA A 266 7.56 -5.44 -15.21
N ALA A 267 8.04 -4.24 -14.88
CA ALA A 267 7.32 -3.27 -14.05
C ALA A 267 6.77 -2.13 -14.91
N SER A 268 5.48 -1.83 -14.77
CA SER A 268 4.79 -0.71 -15.43
C SER A 268 4.93 0.62 -14.69
N MET A 269 5.42 0.60 -13.44
CA MET A 269 5.57 1.78 -12.59
C MET A 269 6.78 1.62 -11.67
N LEU A 270 7.56 2.69 -11.51
CA LEU A 270 8.70 2.76 -10.60
C LEU A 270 8.61 3.98 -9.68
N HIS A 271 9.35 3.94 -8.58
CA HIS A 271 9.43 5.04 -7.63
C HIS A 271 10.89 5.39 -7.38
N VAL A 272 11.21 6.68 -7.38
CA VAL A 272 12.54 7.22 -7.02
C VAL A 272 12.35 8.24 -5.92
N SER A 273 13.18 8.20 -4.89
CA SER A 273 13.11 9.16 -3.78
C SER A 273 14.29 10.11 -3.83
N ARG A 274 14.03 11.42 -3.84
CA ARG A 274 15.08 12.43 -3.86
C ARG A 274 14.74 13.63 -3.00
N VAL A 275 15.75 14.16 -2.30
CA VAL A 275 15.63 15.39 -1.52
C VAL A 275 15.75 16.58 -2.47
N MET A 276 14.73 17.44 -2.48
CA MET A 276 14.69 18.67 -3.28
C MET A 276 14.97 19.85 -2.34
N LYS A 277 16.18 20.40 -2.39
CA LYS A 277 16.68 21.36 -1.39
C LYS A 277 15.88 22.66 -1.39
N ASP A 278 15.40 23.10 -2.55
CA ASP A 278 14.66 24.36 -2.71
C ASP A 278 13.18 24.26 -2.30
N ILE A 279 12.64 23.03 -2.19
CA ILE A 279 11.22 22.79 -1.87
C ILE A 279 11.08 22.25 -0.44
N ASP A 280 11.82 21.18 -0.12
CA ASP A 280 11.90 20.63 1.22
C ASP A 280 13.28 20.01 1.48
N PRO A 281 14.17 20.73 2.18
CA PRO A 281 15.50 20.23 2.51
C PRO A 281 15.48 19.11 3.57
N SER A 282 14.35 18.88 4.25
CA SER A 282 14.25 17.96 5.39
C SER A 282 13.67 16.59 5.07
N ARG A 283 12.91 16.45 3.97
CA ARG A 283 12.25 15.18 3.62
C ARG A 283 12.46 14.83 2.16
N PRO A 284 12.87 13.58 1.85
CA PRO A 284 12.89 13.11 0.48
C PRO A 284 11.48 13.07 -0.09
N MET A 285 11.32 13.56 -1.32
CA MET A 285 10.09 13.47 -2.08
C MET A 285 10.13 12.22 -2.95
N ARG A 286 9.01 11.49 -2.98
CA ARG A 286 8.86 10.28 -3.80
C ARG A 286 8.28 10.65 -5.15
N PHE A 287 9.04 10.42 -6.21
CA PHE A 287 8.63 10.58 -7.59
C PHE A 287 8.12 9.26 -8.14
N ILE A 288 6.98 9.28 -8.83
CA ILE A 288 6.43 8.14 -9.55
C ILE A 288 6.86 8.24 -11.01
N LEU A 289 7.43 7.17 -11.56
CA LEU A 289 7.85 7.07 -12.95
C LEU A 289 6.93 6.11 -13.69
N VAL A 290 6.37 6.55 -14.81
CA VAL A 290 5.44 5.77 -15.64
C VAL A 290 5.75 5.97 -17.12
N GLU A 291 5.64 4.93 -17.94
CA GLU A 291 5.99 4.94 -19.37
C GLU A 291 4.85 5.42 -20.29
N GLY A 292 3.62 5.51 -19.79
CA GLY A 292 2.48 6.04 -20.55
C GLY A 292 1.31 6.48 -19.67
N PRO A 293 0.39 7.29 -20.21
CA PRO A 293 -0.75 7.81 -19.45
C PRO A 293 -1.96 6.86 -19.41
N GLU A 294 -1.85 5.60 -19.83
CA GLU A 294 -3.01 4.70 -19.99
C GLU A 294 -3.82 4.50 -18.71
N GLN A 295 -3.16 4.60 -17.54
CA GLN A 295 -3.79 4.47 -16.22
C GLN A 295 -4.03 5.82 -15.54
N PHE A 296 -3.89 6.95 -16.25
CA PHE A 296 -3.95 8.28 -15.64
C PHE A 296 -5.39 8.78 -15.54
N LYS A 297 -5.78 9.12 -14.30
CA LYS A 297 -6.97 9.94 -14.06
C LYS A 297 -6.69 11.39 -14.46
N PRO A 298 -7.72 12.17 -14.87
CA PRO A 298 -7.57 13.59 -15.20
C PRO A 298 -6.86 14.43 -14.12
N GLU A 299 -7.03 14.07 -12.85
CA GLU A 299 -6.40 14.73 -11.70
C GLU A 299 -4.88 14.50 -11.60
N TYR A 300 -4.37 13.38 -12.12
CA TYR A 300 -2.94 13.04 -12.05
C TYR A 300 -2.09 13.92 -12.95
N TRP A 301 -2.67 14.49 -14.01
CA TRP A 301 -1.97 15.44 -14.87
C TRP A 301 -1.44 16.63 -14.08
N ASN A 302 -2.15 17.11 -13.05
CA ASN A 302 -1.71 18.20 -12.19
C ASN A 302 -0.41 17.87 -11.41
N ARG A 303 -0.12 16.57 -11.24
CA ARG A 303 1.07 16.06 -10.54
C ARG A 303 2.24 15.83 -11.49
N VAL A 304 2.05 15.95 -12.80
CA VAL A 304 3.11 15.72 -13.79
C VAL A 304 4.10 16.88 -13.79
N VAL A 305 5.34 16.58 -13.40
CA VAL A 305 6.42 17.57 -13.28
C VAL A 305 7.32 17.58 -14.51
N ALA A 306 7.52 16.44 -15.16
CA ALA A 306 8.35 16.32 -16.35
C ALA A 306 7.87 15.21 -17.27
N VAL A 307 8.14 15.37 -18.57
CA VAL A 307 7.88 14.40 -19.64
C VAL A 307 9.15 14.19 -20.42
N PHE A 308 9.62 12.95 -20.50
CA PHE A 308 10.69 12.56 -21.40
C PHE A 308 10.13 12.35 -22.80
N THR A 309 10.82 12.89 -23.81
CA THR A 309 10.41 12.82 -25.21
C THR A 309 11.58 12.34 -26.07
N THR A 310 11.25 11.64 -27.15
CA THR A 310 12.19 11.22 -28.21
C THR A 310 12.10 12.11 -29.45
N GLY A 311 11.22 13.13 -29.45
CA GLY A 311 10.98 13.99 -30.61
C GLY A 311 9.79 13.55 -31.47
N GLN A 312 9.21 12.38 -31.22
CA GLN A 312 8.13 11.84 -32.04
C GLN A 312 6.76 12.33 -31.57
N SER A 313 6.04 13.08 -32.42
CA SER A 313 4.75 13.70 -32.07
C SER A 313 3.65 12.70 -31.71
N TRP A 314 3.71 11.46 -32.23
CA TRP A 314 2.72 10.43 -31.91
C TRP A 314 2.69 10.08 -30.42
N GLN A 315 3.80 10.29 -29.69
CA GLN A 315 3.90 10.03 -28.25
C GLN A 315 2.80 10.76 -27.46
N PHE A 316 2.41 11.96 -27.90
CA PHE A 316 1.50 12.83 -27.15
C PHE A 316 0.03 12.62 -27.50
N LYS A 317 -0.31 11.73 -28.45
CA LYS A 317 -1.71 11.53 -28.90
C LYS A 317 -2.66 11.18 -27.75
N ASN A 318 -2.19 10.40 -26.78
CA ASN A 318 -2.98 9.96 -25.63
C ASN A 318 -2.80 10.86 -24.39
N TYR A 319 -2.15 12.01 -24.54
CA TYR A 319 -1.89 12.94 -23.44
C TYR A 319 -3.06 13.92 -23.31
N LYS A 320 -3.20 14.55 -22.14
CA LYS A 320 -4.19 15.63 -21.94
C LYS A 320 -4.02 16.78 -22.93
N TRP A 321 -2.78 17.05 -23.35
CA TRP A 321 -2.44 17.99 -24.42
C TRP A 321 -1.72 17.24 -25.52
N SER A 322 -2.41 17.03 -26.65
CA SER A 322 -1.87 16.30 -27.80
C SER A 322 -0.89 17.12 -28.62
N SER A 323 -1.01 18.45 -28.57
CA SER A 323 -0.10 19.39 -29.23
C SER A 323 1.18 19.56 -28.39
N PRO A 324 2.38 19.21 -28.92
CA PRO A 324 3.65 19.39 -28.21
C PRO A 324 3.90 20.82 -27.66
N PRO A 325 3.66 21.92 -28.42
CA PRO A 325 3.90 23.26 -27.90
C PRO A 325 2.99 23.62 -26.71
N ASP A 326 1.74 23.15 -26.70
CA ASP A 326 0.82 23.37 -25.57
C ASP A 326 1.21 22.53 -24.35
N LEU A 327 1.67 21.30 -24.58
CA LEU A 327 2.18 20.41 -23.54
C LEU A 327 3.40 21.03 -22.86
N PHE A 328 4.41 21.44 -23.64
CA PHE A 328 5.66 21.98 -23.12
C PHE A 328 5.54 23.44 -22.62
N ARG A 329 4.37 24.06 -22.76
CA ARG A 329 4.04 25.30 -22.04
C ARG A 329 3.67 25.07 -20.59
N ARG A 330 3.14 23.89 -20.26
CA ARG A 330 2.63 23.57 -18.93
C ARG A 330 3.51 22.56 -18.21
N ILE A 331 4.25 21.73 -18.94
CA ILE A 331 5.09 20.66 -18.38
C ILE A 331 6.50 20.78 -18.96
N LEU A 332 7.51 20.47 -18.15
CA LEU A 332 8.90 20.42 -18.61
C LEU A 332 9.10 19.23 -19.55
N GLY A 333 9.56 19.48 -20.78
CA GLY A 333 10.01 18.43 -21.68
C GLY A 333 11.50 18.13 -21.48
N ILE A 334 11.89 16.86 -21.55
CA ILE A 334 13.29 16.44 -21.47
C ILE A 334 13.59 15.50 -22.64
N TYR A 335 14.56 15.87 -23.46
CA TYR A 335 15.09 15.04 -24.54
C TYR A 335 16.48 14.55 -24.16
N ILE A 336 16.71 13.25 -24.31
CA ILE A 336 18.01 12.63 -24.11
C ILE A 336 18.45 11.99 -25.42
N GLY A 337 19.56 12.48 -25.94
CA GLY A 337 20.24 11.94 -27.11
C GLY A 337 21.65 11.48 -26.76
N TRP A 338 22.31 10.87 -27.74
CA TRP A 338 23.74 10.63 -27.64
C TRP A 338 24.51 11.94 -27.79
N ARG A 339 25.53 12.15 -26.96
CA ARG A 339 26.40 13.31 -27.07
C ARG A 339 27.10 13.31 -28.44
N GLY A 340 27.02 14.44 -29.14
CA GLY A 340 27.56 14.61 -30.49
C GLY A 340 26.60 14.23 -31.62
N GLU A 341 25.44 13.68 -31.31
CA GLU A 341 24.38 13.44 -32.29
C GLU A 341 23.45 14.66 -32.37
N GLN A 342 23.00 14.99 -33.59
CA GLN A 342 22.07 16.09 -33.77
C GLN A 342 20.69 15.68 -33.26
N PRO A 343 20.05 16.49 -32.40
CA PRO A 343 18.70 16.20 -31.95
C PRO A 343 17.72 16.28 -33.13
N PRO A 344 16.60 15.51 -33.10
CA PRO A 344 15.57 15.56 -34.13
C PRO A 344 15.06 16.99 -34.34
N ASP A 345 14.72 17.34 -35.58
CA ASP A 345 14.30 18.71 -35.93
C ASP A 345 13.06 19.16 -35.14
N SER A 346 12.15 18.25 -34.82
CA SER A 346 11.00 18.53 -33.94
C SER A 346 11.44 19.00 -32.54
N VAL A 347 12.51 18.43 -31.97
CA VAL A 347 13.03 18.85 -30.67
C VAL A 347 13.70 20.23 -30.76
N LYS A 348 14.38 20.51 -31.88
CA LYS A 348 14.94 21.84 -32.16
C LYS A 348 13.84 22.89 -32.30
N GLU A 349 12.75 22.56 -32.97
CA GLU A 349 11.58 23.42 -33.15
C GLU A 349 10.91 23.77 -31.81
N TRP A 350 10.84 22.83 -30.88
CA TRP A 350 10.31 23.09 -29.53
C TRP A 350 11.21 24.01 -28.69
N GLY A 351 12.50 24.10 -29.05
CA GLY A 351 13.46 25.05 -28.50
C GLY A 351 13.62 24.97 -26.97
N HIS A 352 13.63 26.15 -26.32
CA HIS A 352 13.88 26.30 -24.88
C HIS A 352 12.87 25.61 -23.96
N ARG A 353 11.76 25.10 -24.50
CA ARG A 353 10.72 24.40 -23.73
C ARG A 353 11.08 22.95 -23.43
N VAL A 354 12.06 22.41 -24.15
CA VAL A 354 12.54 21.03 -24.00
C VAL A 354 14.02 21.05 -23.67
N LEU A 355 14.36 20.53 -22.50
CA LEU A 355 15.74 20.40 -22.05
C LEU A 355 16.42 19.30 -22.87
N GLN A 356 17.43 19.67 -23.66
CA GLN A 356 18.20 18.74 -24.47
C GLN A 356 19.47 18.35 -23.71
N LEU A 357 19.64 17.06 -23.46
CA LEU A 357 20.81 16.51 -22.78
C LEU A 357 21.46 15.41 -23.61
N GLY A 358 22.79 15.37 -23.58
CA GLY A 358 23.59 14.37 -24.26
C GLY A 358 24.22 13.41 -23.25
N VAL A 359 23.93 12.12 -23.39
CA VAL A 359 24.56 11.03 -22.64
C VAL A 359 25.68 10.43 -23.47
N ASP A 360 26.77 10.00 -22.83
CA ASP A 360 27.89 9.40 -23.54
C ASP A 360 27.59 7.94 -23.92
N ARG A 361 28.01 7.53 -25.12
CA ARG A 361 27.96 6.11 -25.51
C ARG A 361 28.83 5.30 -24.57
N TRP A 362 28.24 4.24 -24.03
CA TRP A 362 28.96 3.22 -23.28
C TRP A 362 30.19 2.77 -24.08
N ARG A 363 31.38 2.96 -23.52
CA ARG A 363 32.66 2.60 -24.14
C ARG A 363 33.48 1.75 -23.16
N ASP A 364 34.06 0.66 -23.64
CA ASP A 364 34.85 -0.28 -22.84
C ASP A 364 36.31 0.18 -22.67
N GLY A 365 36.51 1.36 -22.06
CA GLY A 365 37.84 1.88 -21.73
C GLY A 365 37.86 2.53 -20.35
N THR A 366 38.73 2.06 -19.46
CA THR A 366 38.76 2.40 -18.01
C THR A 366 38.80 3.90 -17.71
N GLY A 367 39.59 4.70 -18.46
CA GLY A 367 39.65 6.16 -18.29
C GLY A 367 38.50 6.95 -18.95
N ALA A 368 37.95 6.42 -20.06
CA ALA A 368 36.80 7.04 -20.74
C ALA A 368 35.50 6.81 -19.95
N GLN A 369 35.41 5.71 -19.21
CA GLN A 369 34.27 5.38 -18.35
C GLN A 369 34.12 6.32 -17.16
N GLU A 370 35.22 6.74 -16.53
CA GLU A 370 35.14 7.69 -15.41
C GLU A 370 34.69 9.07 -15.89
N ALA A 371 35.27 9.57 -16.99
CA ALA A 371 34.85 10.84 -17.59
C ALA A 371 33.39 10.82 -18.06
N ALA A 372 32.94 9.72 -18.68
CA ALA A 372 31.54 9.51 -19.05
C ALA A 372 30.63 9.48 -17.81
N LYS A 373 31.04 8.81 -16.73
CA LYS A 373 30.29 8.78 -15.46
C LYS A 373 30.13 10.16 -14.83
N PHE A 374 31.17 10.99 -14.85
CA PHE A 374 31.05 12.37 -14.33
C PHE A 374 30.07 13.20 -15.16
N ARG A 375 30.08 13.04 -16.50
CA ARG A 375 29.17 13.76 -17.40
C ARG A 375 27.74 13.25 -17.33
N ASP A 376 27.54 11.94 -17.21
CA ASP A 376 26.22 11.33 -16.99
C ASP A 376 25.63 11.81 -15.67
N LYS A 377 26.46 11.90 -14.62
CA LYS A 377 26.06 12.46 -13.33
C LYS A 377 25.70 13.94 -13.45
N GLU A 378 26.47 14.74 -14.20
CA GLU A 378 26.14 16.13 -14.47
C GLU A 378 24.80 16.27 -15.24
N ALA A 379 24.56 15.41 -16.22
CA ALA A 379 23.30 15.37 -16.96
C ALA A 379 22.12 15.03 -16.03
N ALA A 380 22.26 14.01 -15.17
CA ALA A 380 21.24 13.66 -14.19
C ALA A 380 20.98 14.82 -13.20
N GLU A 381 22.02 15.47 -12.69
CA GLU A 381 21.89 16.66 -11.82
C GLU A 381 21.22 17.83 -12.54
N SER A 382 21.50 18.03 -13.83
CA SER A 382 20.85 19.06 -14.66
C SER A 382 19.34 18.80 -14.80
N ILE A 383 18.94 17.54 -15.02
CA ILE A 383 17.53 17.13 -15.02
C ILE A 383 16.87 17.48 -13.70
N TRP A 384 17.50 17.10 -12.59
CA TRP A 384 16.94 17.34 -11.27
C TRP A 384 16.82 18.83 -10.95
N ARG A 385 17.81 19.64 -11.32
CA ARG A 385 17.74 21.11 -11.20
C ARG A 385 16.60 21.70 -12.02
N ALA A 386 16.40 21.21 -13.25
CA ALA A 386 15.30 21.68 -14.10
C ALA A 386 13.92 21.27 -13.54
N ILE A 387 13.80 20.03 -13.02
CA ILE A 387 12.59 19.56 -12.34
C ILE A 387 12.32 20.39 -11.09
N GLU A 388 13.34 20.66 -10.27
CA GLU A 388 13.24 21.48 -9.07
C GLU A 388 12.75 22.90 -9.37
N ALA A 389 13.37 23.54 -10.37
CA ALA A 389 12.97 24.87 -10.84
C ALA A 389 11.52 24.87 -11.37
N ASN A 390 11.13 23.86 -12.16
CA ASN A 390 9.77 23.75 -12.67
C ASN A 390 8.75 23.52 -11.55
N MET A 391 9.07 22.66 -10.57
CA MET A 391 8.23 22.42 -9.41
C MET A 391 8.04 23.69 -8.58
N LYS A 392 9.12 24.45 -8.36
CA LYS A 392 9.07 25.75 -7.70
C LYS A 392 8.18 26.75 -8.46
N ASN A 393 8.35 26.85 -9.78
CA ASN A 393 7.54 27.72 -10.64
C ASN A 393 6.06 27.34 -10.64
N LYS A 394 5.76 26.04 -10.55
CA LYS A 394 4.41 25.51 -10.40
C LYS A 394 3.85 25.68 -8.99
N GLY A 395 4.57 26.28 -8.05
CA GLY A 395 4.08 26.52 -6.70
C GLY A 395 4.00 25.25 -5.84
N TRP A 396 4.83 24.24 -6.11
CA TRP A 396 4.99 23.12 -5.18
C TRP A 396 5.61 23.64 -3.88
N THR A 397 4.89 23.45 -2.77
CA THR A 397 5.34 23.85 -1.44
C THR A 397 5.45 22.64 -0.51
N LYS A 398 6.02 22.86 0.68
CA LYS A 398 6.17 21.85 1.75
C LYS A 398 4.87 21.09 2.08
N THR A 399 3.71 21.64 1.77
CA THR A 399 2.38 21.09 2.13
C THR A 399 1.38 21.02 0.99
N THR A 400 1.64 21.67 -0.15
CA THR A 400 0.61 21.87 -1.18
C THR A 400 1.19 21.65 -2.58
N ALA A 401 0.53 20.83 -3.38
CA ALA A 401 0.77 20.75 -4.82
C ALA A 401 -0.16 21.73 -5.57
N PRO A 402 0.23 22.21 -6.75
CA PRO A 402 -0.62 23.06 -7.58
C PRO A 402 -1.99 22.42 -7.81
N SER A 403 -3.04 23.20 -7.56
CA SER A 403 -4.42 22.82 -7.81
C SER A 403 -4.83 22.97 -9.29
N GLN A 404 -4.04 23.68 -10.12
CA GLN A 404 -4.31 23.90 -11.54
C GLN A 404 -3.03 23.94 -12.38
N LEU A 405 -3.11 23.38 -13.61
CA LEU A 405 -2.11 23.43 -14.70
C LEU A 405 -2.62 24.22 -15.90
#